data_AF-A0A1Q6HG67-F1
#
_entry.id   AF-A0A1Q6HG67-F1
#
_cell.length_a   1.000
_cell.length_b   1.000
_cell.length_c   1.000
_cell.angle_alpha   90.00
_cell.angle_beta   90.00
_cell.angle_gamma   90.00
#
_symmetry.space_group_name_H-M   'P 1'
#
loop_
_entity.id
_entity.type
_entity.pdbx_description
1 polymer ?
#
loop_
_entity_poly.entity_id
_entity_poly.type
_entity_poly.pdbx_seq_one_letter_code
_entity_poly.pdbx_strand_id
1 'polypeptide(L)'
;MVKTHFNLKHYSMKNLIKLTLIVAFMATGCFTAKAASGDTRGVWANQISEVVITDSIMMYFSRDTVSGCGIVNLKVPTRNLNYAISFSKDTIIYKKGSQRDDISLLADGRLSINGETFQKVESIETVEPYDMPIADSRENISKRLQEWQLGSYVECGGDEFYVSIGTNKNSFICGKYHGMVYLRAAALQQCYEGSVFTQNIRMMKNTNTGEVSNNHFQNHLEFLTHLPEIDKSKFQPDKCFFGKNGEIYWSYIKHTPDQIQINGCGETYTFSRRTKANGNLMEWFKFEP
;
A
#
# COMPACT_ATOMS: atom_id res chain seq x y z
N MET A 1 -4.77 -68.93 36.14
CA MET A 1 -5.10 -67.50 36.39
C MET A 1 -6.26 -67.11 35.49
N VAL A 2 -7.29 -66.55 36.11
CA VAL A 2 -8.70 -66.78 35.80
C VAL A 2 -9.20 -65.91 34.64
N LYS A 3 -9.92 -66.58 33.73
CA LYS A 3 -10.75 -66.02 32.66
C LYS A 3 -12.13 -65.63 33.21
N THR A 4 -12.75 -64.71 32.48
CA THR A 4 -14.18 -64.57 32.19
C THR A 4 -15.15 -63.84 33.15
N HIS A 5 -15.71 -62.79 32.56
CA HIS A 5 -17.12 -62.40 32.46
C HIS A 5 -17.79 -61.57 33.58
N PHE A 6 -18.03 -60.31 33.22
CA PHE A 6 -19.14 -59.49 33.69
C PHE A 6 -20.48 -60.09 33.24
N ASN A 7 -21.47 -60.10 34.15
CA ASN A 7 -22.88 -60.02 33.76
C ASN A 7 -23.69 -59.28 34.84
N LEU A 8 -24.49 -58.32 34.36
CA LEU A 8 -25.33 -57.42 35.15
C LEU A 8 -26.49 -58.17 35.84
N LYS A 9 -26.95 -57.65 36.98
CA LYS A 9 -28.40 -57.54 37.26
C LYS A 9 -28.75 -56.52 38.36
N HIS A 10 -29.59 -55.57 37.92
CA HIS A 10 -30.72 -54.95 38.63
C HIS A 10 -30.46 -54.14 39.91
N TYR A 11 -30.62 -52.82 39.79
CA TYR A 11 -31.60 -52.12 40.62
C TYR A 11 -32.43 -51.14 39.77
N SER A 12 -33.74 -51.25 39.92
CA SER A 12 -34.78 -50.42 39.33
C SER A 12 -35.27 -49.44 40.40
N MET A 13 -35.52 -48.19 40.01
CA MET A 13 -36.55 -47.28 40.57
C MET A 13 -36.49 -45.99 39.75
N LYS A 14 -37.38 -45.84 38.76
CA LYS A 14 -38.61 -45.04 38.86
C LYS A 14 -38.35 -43.55 39.12
N ASN A 15 -38.41 -42.81 38.02
CA ASN A 15 -38.88 -41.42 37.90
C ASN A 15 -38.23 -40.35 38.78
N LEU A 16 -37.34 -39.54 38.20
CA LEU A 16 -37.50 -38.08 38.28
C LEU A 16 -36.59 -37.34 37.29
N ILE A 17 -37.15 -36.28 36.71
CA ILE A 17 -36.49 -35.18 35.98
C ILE A 17 -36.21 -35.46 34.50
N LYS A 18 -37.22 -35.11 33.68
CA LYS A 18 -37.05 -34.74 32.27
C LYS A 18 -36.06 -33.58 32.18
N LEU A 19 -34.82 -33.86 31.79
CA LEU A 19 -33.88 -32.82 31.38
C LEU A 19 -34.11 -32.53 29.90
N THR A 20 -34.95 -31.55 29.61
CA THR A 20 -35.07 -30.94 28.29
C THR A 20 -33.78 -30.15 28.04
N LEU A 21 -32.85 -30.72 27.27
CA LEU A 21 -31.67 -30.01 26.79
C LEU A 21 -32.12 -29.02 25.70
N ILE A 22 -32.36 -27.77 26.10
CA ILE A 22 -32.42 -26.64 25.17
C ILE A 22 -30.98 -26.37 24.75
N VAL A 23 -30.58 -26.89 23.60
CA VAL A 23 -29.37 -26.45 22.91
C VAL A 23 -29.67 -25.04 22.40
N ALA A 24 -29.26 -24.03 23.17
CA ALA A 24 -29.14 -22.68 22.66
C ALA A 24 -28.06 -22.71 21.57
N PHE A 25 -28.48 -22.75 20.31
CA PHE A 25 -27.64 -22.37 19.19
C PHE A 25 -27.32 -20.88 19.39
N MET A 26 -26.22 -20.59 20.11
CA MET A 26 -25.51 -19.34 19.88
C MET A 26 -25.03 -19.42 18.44
N ALA A 27 -25.77 -18.76 17.55
CA ALA A 27 -25.25 -18.35 16.28
C ALA A 27 -24.07 -17.43 16.57
N THR A 28 -22.87 -18.02 16.67
CA THR A 28 -21.64 -17.31 16.40
C THR A 28 -21.81 -16.79 14.99
N GLY A 29 -22.20 -15.52 14.86
CA GLY A 29 -22.13 -14.80 13.62
C GLY A 29 -20.68 -14.86 13.18
N CYS A 30 -20.36 -15.82 12.32
CA CYS A 30 -19.24 -15.68 11.41
C CYS A 30 -19.55 -14.40 10.66
N PHE A 31 -18.84 -13.31 11.00
CA PHE A 31 -18.65 -12.22 10.06
C PHE A 31 -17.90 -12.82 8.88
N THR A 32 -18.64 -13.36 7.91
CA THR A 32 -18.10 -13.62 6.60
C THR A 32 -17.81 -12.24 6.03
N ALA A 33 -16.53 -11.86 6.00
CA ALA A 33 -16.11 -10.72 5.19
C ALA A 33 -16.69 -10.95 3.80
N LYS A 34 -17.58 -10.06 3.36
CA LYS A 34 -18.17 -10.14 2.04
C LYS A 34 -17.00 -9.97 1.08
N ALA A 35 -16.58 -11.06 0.42
CA ALA A 35 -15.57 -10.97 -0.61
C ALA A 35 -16.06 -9.96 -1.65
N ALA A 36 -15.23 -8.96 -1.97
CA ALA A 36 -15.57 -7.98 -2.98
C ALA A 36 -15.95 -8.71 -4.27
N SER A 37 -17.13 -8.43 -4.81
CA SER A 37 -17.53 -8.94 -6.12
C SER A 37 -16.89 -8.06 -7.20
N GLY A 38 -15.95 -8.62 -7.96
CA GLY A 38 -15.28 -7.96 -9.09
C GLY A 38 -13.85 -7.48 -8.80
N ASP A 39 -13.17 -7.02 -9.85
CA ASP A 39 -11.75 -6.65 -9.80
C ASP A 39 -11.52 -5.27 -9.18
N THR A 40 -11.12 -5.28 -7.90
CA THR A 40 -10.82 -4.08 -7.12
C THR A 40 -9.39 -3.57 -7.29
N ARG A 41 -8.55 -4.25 -8.09
CA ARG A 41 -7.16 -3.83 -8.30
C ARG A 41 -7.10 -2.45 -8.94
N GLY A 42 -6.20 -1.64 -8.41
CA GLY A 42 -5.99 -0.28 -8.88
C GLY A 42 -5.66 0.70 -7.78
N VAL A 43 -5.43 1.93 -8.21
CA VAL A 43 -5.41 3.12 -7.36
C VAL A 43 -6.77 3.76 -7.43
N TRP A 44 -7.33 4.08 -6.26
CA TRP A 44 -8.63 4.71 -6.13
C TRP A 44 -8.52 5.91 -5.21
N ALA A 45 -9.26 6.97 -5.51
CA ALA A 45 -9.24 8.19 -4.72
C ALA A 45 -10.63 8.79 -4.56
N ASN A 46 -10.78 9.56 -3.49
CA ASN A 46 -11.85 10.54 -3.35
C ASN A 46 -11.22 11.88 -2.94
N GLN A 47 -12.00 12.81 -2.38
CA GLN A 47 -11.45 14.11 -2.01
C GLN A 47 -10.38 14.02 -0.91
N ILE A 48 -10.51 13.15 0.09
CA ILE A 48 -9.68 13.16 1.30
C ILE A 48 -8.85 11.89 1.51
N SER A 49 -9.04 10.89 0.65
CA SER A 49 -8.48 9.56 0.81
C SER A 49 -7.98 9.01 -0.52
N GLU A 50 -6.95 8.18 -0.43
CA GLU A 50 -6.36 7.43 -1.53
C GLU A 50 -6.09 6.00 -1.08
N VAL A 51 -6.35 5.03 -1.95
CA VAL A 51 -6.14 3.61 -1.66
C VAL A 51 -5.55 2.91 -2.86
N VAL A 52 -4.53 2.09 -2.62
CA VAL A 52 -4.03 1.12 -3.59
C VAL A 52 -4.41 -0.28 -3.14
N ILE A 53 -5.02 -1.04 -4.06
CA ILE A 53 -5.39 -2.44 -3.87
C ILE A 53 -4.70 -3.26 -4.95
N THR A 54 -4.01 -4.31 -4.53
CA THR A 54 -3.33 -5.32 -5.35
C THR A 54 -3.92 -6.70 -5.01
N ASP A 55 -3.36 -7.79 -5.54
CA ASP A 55 -3.84 -9.14 -5.17
C ASP A 55 -3.60 -9.43 -3.68
N SER A 56 -2.56 -8.84 -3.09
CA SER A 56 -2.08 -9.22 -1.77
C SER A 56 -1.99 -8.08 -0.76
N ILE A 57 -2.03 -6.83 -1.22
CA ILE A 57 -1.79 -5.64 -0.41
C ILE A 57 -2.92 -4.63 -0.58
N MET A 58 -3.41 -4.10 0.54
CA MET A 58 -4.12 -2.82 0.60
C MET A 58 -3.27 -1.81 1.37
N MET A 59 -3.11 -0.62 0.81
CA MET A 59 -2.76 0.58 1.58
C MET A 59 -3.83 1.64 1.37
N TYR A 60 -4.50 2.02 2.45
CA TYR A 60 -5.44 3.12 2.48
C TYR A 60 -4.81 4.28 3.25
N PHE A 61 -4.87 5.47 2.68
CA PHE A 61 -4.41 6.72 3.28
C PHE A 61 -5.58 7.71 3.33
N SER A 62 -5.71 8.44 4.44
CA SER A 62 -6.72 9.47 4.61
C SER A 62 -6.25 10.55 5.58
N ARG A 63 -7.00 11.65 5.63
CA ARG A 63 -6.87 12.71 6.64
C ARG A 63 -8.17 12.85 7.40
N ASP A 64 -8.08 12.82 8.73
CA ASP A 64 -9.15 13.33 9.59
C ASP A 64 -9.22 14.85 9.46
N THR A 65 -10.31 15.36 8.90
CA THR A 65 -10.51 16.79 8.65
C THR A 65 -10.81 17.59 9.92
N VAL A 66 -11.13 16.93 11.03
CA VAL A 66 -11.38 17.57 12.34
C VAL A 66 -10.08 17.72 13.11
N SER A 67 -9.34 16.62 13.31
CA SER A 67 -8.10 16.64 14.10
C SER A 67 -6.85 16.98 13.28
N GLY A 68 -6.91 16.88 11.95
CA GLY A 68 -5.76 16.97 11.07
C GLY A 68 -4.84 15.73 11.12
N CYS A 69 -5.20 14.68 11.86
CA CYS A 69 -4.41 13.45 11.93
C CYS A 69 -4.45 12.70 10.59
N GLY A 70 -3.30 12.18 10.19
CA GLY A 70 -3.23 11.22 9.10
C GLY A 70 -3.67 9.84 9.55
N ILE A 71 -4.37 9.11 8.67
CA ILE A 71 -4.87 7.76 8.92
C ILE A 71 -4.33 6.84 7.83
N VAL A 72 -3.73 5.71 8.23
CA VAL A 72 -3.30 4.67 7.30
C VAL A 72 -3.85 3.32 7.73
N ASN A 73 -4.43 2.55 6.80
CA ASN A 73 -4.70 1.13 7.01
C ASN A 73 -3.82 0.32 6.06
N LEU A 74 -3.00 -0.55 6.62
CA LEU A 74 -2.12 -1.47 5.89
C LEU A 74 -2.59 -2.90 6.11
N LYS A 75 -2.78 -3.64 5.02
CA LYS A 75 -3.13 -5.05 5.05
C LYS A 75 -2.23 -5.84 4.10
N VAL A 76 -1.37 -6.69 4.64
CA VAL A 76 -0.54 -7.68 3.93
C VAL A 76 -0.67 -9.03 4.66
N PRO A 77 -1.75 -9.80 4.42
CA PRO A 77 -2.05 -11.00 5.21
C PRO A 77 -0.94 -12.05 5.18
N THR A 78 -0.31 -12.24 4.01
CA THR A 78 0.81 -13.19 3.79
C THR A 78 2.09 -12.84 4.54
N ARG A 79 2.14 -11.66 5.18
CA ARG A 79 3.25 -11.17 6.00
C ARG A 79 2.81 -10.80 7.41
N ASN A 80 1.59 -11.18 7.80
CA ASN A 80 0.99 -10.86 9.11
C ASN A 80 0.99 -9.35 9.45
N LEU A 81 0.97 -8.48 8.43
CA LEU A 81 0.82 -7.05 8.61
C LEU A 81 -0.65 -6.69 8.49
N ASN A 82 -1.21 -6.16 9.57
CA ASN A 82 -2.58 -5.69 9.61
C ASN A 82 -2.68 -4.57 10.64
N TYR A 83 -2.54 -3.32 10.19
CA TYR A 83 -2.41 -2.16 11.05
C TYR A 83 -3.34 -1.04 10.65
N ALA A 84 -4.00 -0.45 11.64
CA ALA A 84 -4.54 0.90 11.57
C ALA A 84 -3.56 1.84 12.28
N ILE A 85 -3.04 2.82 11.55
CA ILE A 85 -2.03 3.77 12.01
C ILE A 85 -2.66 5.15 12.05
N SER A 86 -2.59 5.81 13.21
CA SER A 86 -2.93 7.22 13.36
C SER A 86 -1.65 8.02 13.53
N PHE A 87 -1.47 9.03 12.69
CA PHE A 87 -0.26 9.85 12.64
C PHE A 87 -0.61 11.29 13.02
N SER A 88 0.00 11.78 14.09
CA SER A 88 0.00 13.20 14.45
C SER A 88 1.43 13.70 14.61
N LYS A 89 1.58 15.02 14.80
CA LYS A 89 2.89 15.64 15.03
C LYS A 89 3.60 15.01 16.26
N ASP A 90 2.84 14.76 17.32
CA ASP A 90 3.40 14.36 18.60
C ASP A 90 3.47 12.83 18.74
N THR A 91 2.46 12.12 18.21
CA THR A 91 2.25 10.70 18.49
C THR A 91 1.94 9.91 17.23
N ILE A 92 2.43 8.67 17.18
CA ILE A 92 2.05 7.68 16.18
C ILE A 92 1.47 6.49 16.92
N ILE A 93 0.22 6.16 16.62
CA ILE A 93 -0.51 5.07 17.27
C ILE A 93 -0.66 3.93 16.27
N TYR A 94 -0.23 2.74 16.66
CA TYR A 94 -0.42 1.50 15.90
C TYR A 94 -1.48 0.65 16.60
N LYS A 95 -2.56 0.36 15.90
CA LYS A 95 -3.58 -0.60 16.34
C LYS A 95 -3.52 -1.83 15.43
N LYS A 96 -3.46 -3.02 16.02
CA LYS A 96 -3.49 -4.26 15.27
C LYS A 96 -4.93 -4.53 14.80
N GLY A 97 -5.08 -4.89 13.53
CA GLY A 97 -6.37 -5.02 12.85
C GLY A 97 -6.70 -3.79 11.99
N SER A 98 -7.04 -4.03 10.73
CA SER A 98 -7.59 -3.03 9.81
C SER A 98 -8.95 -2.56 10.33
N GLN A 99 -9.23 -1.29 10.16
CA GLN A 99 -10.56 -0.72 10.38
C GLN A 99 -11.29 -0.49 9.05
N ARG A 100 -10.82 -1.10 7.96
CA ARG A 100 -11.27 -0.92 6.57
C ARG A 100 -11.38 -2.29 5.90
N ASP A 101 -12.35 -3.09 6.32
CA ASP A 101 -12.54 -4.48 5.86
C ASP A 101 -13.78 -4.68 4.99
N ASP A 102 -14.74 -3.75 4.99
CA ASP A 102 -15.92 -3.81 4.14
C ASP A 102 -15.63 -3.18 2.78
N ILE A 103 -15.16 -3.99 1.84
CA ILE A 103 -14.74 -3.56 0.51
C ILE A 103 -15.70 -4.14 -0.53
N SER A 104 -16.25 -3.31 -1.39
CA SER A 104 -17.09 -3.77 -2.50
C SER A 104 -17.04 -2.84 -3.70
N LEU A 105 -17.25 -3.39 -4.90
CA LEU A 105 -17.54 -2.58 -6.07
C LEU A 105 -19.04 -2.32 -6.14
N LEU A 106 -19.39 -1.05 -6.34
CA LEU A 106 -20.76 -0.62 -6.60
C LEU A 106 -21.11 -0.89 -8.07
N ALA A 107 -22.42 -0.93 -8.38
CA ALA A 107 -22.91 -1.20 -9.73
C ALA A 107 -22.46 -0.16 -10.77
N ASP A 108 -22.11 1.04 -10.34
CA ASP A 108 -21.58 2.12 -11.19
C ASP A 108 -20.05 2.09 -11.36
N GLY A 109 -19.39 1.04 -10.87
CA GLY A 109 -17.95 0.85 -10.99
C GLY A 109 -17.11 1.59 -9.94
N ARG A 110 -17.74 2.34 -9.02
CA ARG A 110 -17.02 2.95 -7.89
C ARG A 110 -16.68 1.92 -6.82
N LEU A 111 -15.58 2.14 -6.11
CA LEU A 111 -15.19 1.32 -4.97
C LEU A 111 -15.83 1.90 -3.70
N SER A 112 -16.41 1.03 -2.87
CA SER A 112 -16.88 1.34 -1.52
C SER A 112 -15.97 0.69 -0.50
N ILE A 113 -15.46 1.47 0.46
CA ILE A 113 -14.73 0.97 1.63
C ILE A 113 -15.41 1.51 2.88
N ASN A 114 -16.04 0.64 3.67
CA ASN A 114 -16.85 1.01 4.83
C ASN A 114 -17.89 2.11 4.53
N GLY A 115 -18.48 2.10 3.33
CA GLY A 115 -19.45 3.11 2.88
C GLY A 115 -18.84 4.39 2.30
N GLU A 116 -17.54 4.63 2.45
CA GLU A 116 -16.84 5.69 1.74
C GLU A 116 -16.68 5.30 0.27
N THR A 117 -17.02 6.19 -0.66
CA THR A 117 -16.96 5.90 -2.10
C THR A 117 -15.73 6.52 -2.76
N PHE A 118 -15.13 5.79 -3.69
CA PHE A 118 -13.91 6.15 -4.42
C PHE A 118 -14.09 5.99 -5.93
N GLN A 119 -13.40 6.82 -6.69
CA GLN A 119 -13.28 6.67 -8.15
C GLN A 119 -11.92 6.04 -8.50
N LYS A 120 -11.88 5.24 -9.56
CA LYS A 120 -10.65 4.63 -10.04
C LYS A 120 -9.78 5.69 -10.72
N VAL A 121 -8.54 5.79 -10.29
CA VAL A 121 -7.50 6.68 -10.86
C VAL A 121 -6.60 5.90 -11.81
N GLU A 122 -6.30 4.65 -11.45
CA GLU A 122 -5.38 3.80 -12.21
C GLU A 122 -5.82 2.34 -12.07
N SER A 123 -5.79 1.59 -13.16
CA SER A 123 -5.92 0.13 -13.13
C SER A 123 -4.54 -0.51 -12.92
N ILE A 124 -4.49 -1.65 -12.21
CA ILE A 124 -3.26 -2.41 -12.03
C ILE A 124 -3.52 -3.82 -12.57
N GLU A 125 -2.63 -4.28 -13.44
CA GLU A 125 -2.59 -5.67 -13.94
C GLU A 125 -1.37 -6.36 -13.36
N THR A 126 -1.58 -7.38 -12.53
CA THR A 126 -0.52 -8.26 -12.05
C THR A 126 -0.12 -9.23 -13.15
N VAL A 127 1.19 -9.43 -13.34
CA VAL A 127 1.77 -10.32 -14.35
C VAL A 127 2.79 -11.26 -13.72
N GLU A 128 3.18 -12.28 -14.47
CA GLU A 128 4.30 -13.15 -14.09
C GLU A 128 5.62 -12.36 -14.00
N PRO A 129 6.57 -12.77 -13.13
CA PRO A 129 7.88 -12.16 -13.05
C PRO A 129 8.59 -12.08 -14.40
N TYR A 130 9.19 -10.93 -14.72
CA TYR A 130 9.88 -10.70 -15.98
C TYR A 130 11.21 -9.97 -15.80
N ASP A 131 12.06 -10.05 -16.81
CA ASP A 131 13.27 -9.25 -16.87
C ASP A 131 12.91 -7.88 -17.43
N MET A 132 12.88 -6.86 -16.57
CA MET A 132 12.58 -5.50 -17.04
C MET A 132 13.63 -5.08 -18.07
N PRO A 133 13.29 -4.33 -19.13
CA PRO A 133 14.24 -3.98 -20.17
C PRO A 133 15.36 -3.07 -19.64
N ILE A 134 16.51 -3.10 -20.31
CA ILE A 134 17.67 -2.26 -19.98
C ILE A 134 17.46 -0.79 -20.36
N ALA A 135 18.25 0.09 -19.74
CA ALA A 135 18.44 1.47 -20.19
C ALA A 135 19.54 1.52 -21.25
N ASP A 136 19.15 1.47 -22.52
CA ASP A 136 20.04 1.43 -23.67
C ASP A 136 20.30 2.81 -24.29
N SER A 137 19.40 3.77 -24.05
CA SER A 137 19.53 5.14 -24.54
C SER A 137 18.88 6.17 -23.62
N ARG A 138 19.25 7.44 -23.80
CA ARG A 138 18.70 8.59 -23.07
C ARG A 138 17.19 8.72 -23.26
N GLU A 139 16.71 8.44 -24.46
CA GLU A 139 15.31 8.59 -24.88
C GLU A 139 14.39 7.60 -24.17
N ASN A 140 14.92 6.44 -23.76
CA ASN A 140 14.16 5.40 -23.05
C ASN A 140 14.14 5.58 -21.53
N ILE A 141 14.86 6.57 -20.98
CA ILE A 141 14.99 6.76 -19.52
C ILE A 141 13.64 6.98 -18.84
N SER A 142 12.70 7.69 -19.47
CA SER A 142 11.38 7.90 -18.88
C SER A 142 10.65 6.57 -18.62
N LYS A 143 10.62 5.70 -19.64
CA LYS A 143 10.00 4.37 -19.57
C LYS A 143 10.72 3.49 -18.56
N ARG A 144 12.05 3.52 -18.53
CA ARG A 144 12.85 2.71 -17.59
C ARG A 144 12.69 3.15 -16.15
N LEU A 145 12.69 4.46 -15.88
CA LEU A 145 12.40 4.98 -14.53
C LEU A 145 11.02 4.53 -14.04
N GLN A 146 10.01 4.55 -14.90
CA GLN A 146 8.66 4.09 -14.56
C GLN A 146 8.63 2.58 -14.31
N GLU A 147 9.07 1.81 -15.31
CA GLU A 147 9.00 0.35 -15.32
C GLU A 147 9.82 -0.27 -14.17
N TRP A 148 11.02 0.24 -13.87
CA TRP A 148 11.88 -0.30 -12.82
C TRP A 148 11.37 -0.10 -11.39
N GLN A 149 10.36 0.75 -11.22
CA GLN A 149 9.71 0.97 -9.93
C GLN A 149 8.46 0.09 -9.74
N LEU A 150 7.96 -0.55 -10.80
CA LEU A 150 6.73 -1.32 -10.77
C LEU A 150 6.80 -2.53 -9.84
N GLY A 151 5.65 -2.82 -9.23
CA GLY A 151 5.41 -3.98 -8.39
C GLY A 151 5.31 -3.64 -6.91
N SER A 152 5.11 -4.66 -6.10
CA SER A 152 5.05 -4.55 -4.65
C SER A 152 6.27 -5.19 -3.98
N TYR A 153 6.77 -4.56 -2.93
CA TYR A 153 7.89 -5.04 -2.12
C TYR A 153 7.49 -4.96 -0.65
N VAL A 154 7.78 -6.03 0.10
CA VAL A 154 7.52 -6.12 1.53
C VAL A 154 8.75 -6.67 2.23
N GLU A 155 9.24 -5.94 3.21
CA GLU A 155 10.28 -6.36 4.13
C GLU A 155 9.76 -6.25 5.57
N CYS A 156 9.99 -7.28 6.37
CA CYS A 156 9.55 -7.35 7.76
C CYS A 156 10.66 -7.93 8.63
N GLY A 157 10.87 -7.37 9.82
CA GLY A 157 11.83 -7.88 10.79
C GLY A 157 11.60 -7.29 12.18
N GLY A 158 11.35 -8.15 13.18
CA GLY A 158 11.04 -7.70 14.54
C GLY A 158 9.84 -6.75 14.56
N ASP A 159 10.07 -5.54 15.07
CA ASP A 159 9.09 -4.45 15.16
C ASP A 159 9.09 -3.50 13.96
N GLU A 160 9.91 -3.80 12.95
CA GLU A 160 10.09 -3.01 11.73
C GLU A 160 9.39 -3.67 10.54
N PHE A 161 8.89 -2.82 9.66
CA PHE A 161 8.35 -3.22 8.37
C PHE A 161 8.53 -2.10 7.36
N TYR A 162 8.69 -2.47 6.10
CA TYR A 162 8.71 -1.56 4.98
C TYR A 162 7.91 -2.18 3.83
N VAL A 163 6.85 -1.50 3.44
CA VAL A 163 6.04 -1.90 2.28
C VAL A 163 6.07 -0.77 1.28
N SER A 164 6.41 -1.08 0.03
CA SER A 164 6.35 -0.14 -1.09
C SER A 164 5.61 -0.72 -2.27
N ILE A 165 4.82 0.10 -2.94
CA ILE A 165 4.10 -0.26 -4.17
C ILE A 165 4.40 0.82 -5.20
N GLY A 166 4.98 0.45 -6.35
CA GLY A 166 5.09 1.32 -7.51
C GLY A 166 4.11 0.89 -8.58
N THR A 167 3.32 1.82 -9.08
CA THR A 167 2.40 1.64 -10.20
C THR A 167 2.89 2.46 -11.40
N ASN A 168 2.16 2.45 -12.52
CA ASN A 168 2.56 3.23 -13.68
C ASN A 168 2.55 4.74 -13.39
N LYS A 169 1.66 5.21 -12.52
CA LYS A 169 1.52 6.66 -12.24
C LYS A 169 1.71 7.05 -10.78
N ASN A 170 1.78 6.09 -9.87
CA ASN A 170 1.75 6.36 -8.44
C ASN A 170 2.79 5.53 -7.69
N SER A 171 3.13 5.97 -6.49
CA SER A 171 4.06 5.27 -5.62
C SER A 171 3.66 5.44 -4.16
N PHE A 172 3.61 4.32 -3.46
CA PHE A 172 3.15 4.21 -2.08
C PHE A 172 4.25 3.64 -1.20
N ILE A 173 4.38 4.18 0.01
CA ILE A 173 5.22 3.63 1.07
C ILE A 173 4.41 3.60 2.37
N CYS A 174 4.50 2.49 3.09
CA CYS A 174 4.07 2.37 4.47
C CYS A 174 5.15 1.62 5.24
N GLY A 175 5.90 2.33 6.09
CA GLY A 175 7.02 1.72 6.79
C GLY A 175 7.32 2.33 8.16
N LYS A 176 7.84 1.47 9.02
CA LYS A 176 8.52 1.79 10.28
C LYS A 176 9.86 1.06 10.23
N TYR A 177 10.94 1.79 10.01
CA TYR A 177 12.27 1.22 9.83
C TYR A 177 13.36 2.20 10.27
N HIS A 178 14.40 1.70 10.93
CA HIS A 178 15.62 2.44 11.28
C HIS A 178 15.36 3.79 11.98
N GLY A 179 14.45 3.80 12.97
CA GLY A 179 14.10 5.02 13.72
C GLY A 179 13.25 6.03 12.92
N MET A 180 12.70 5.62 11.77
CA MET A 180 11.82 6.44 10.95
C MET A 180 10.47 5.76 10.74
N VAL A 181 9.41 6.55 10.83
CA VAL A 181 8.09 6.19 10.30
C VAL A 181 7.87 7.00 9.05
N TYR A 182 7.60 6.33 7.93
CA TYR A 182 7.35 6.98 6.66
C TYR A 182 6.12 6.37 5.99
N LEU A 183 5.08 7.18 5.83
CA LEU A 183 3.82 6.82 5.20
C LEU A 183 3.53 7.84 4.11
N ARG A 184 3.42 7.39 2.87
CA ARG A 184 3.34 8.27 1.70
C ARG A 184 2.51 7.66 0.58
N ALA A 185 1.74 8.52 -0.06
CA ALA A 185 1.33 8.38 -1.46
C ALA A 185 1.96 9.52 -2.28
N ALA A 186 2.37 9.24 -3.51
CA ALA A 186 2.83 10.25 -4.45
C ALA A 186 2.46 9.90 -5.89
N ALA A 187 2.17 10.92 -6.68
CA ALA A 187 2.13 10.80 -8.13
C ALA A 187 3.55 10.85 -8.71
N LEU A 188 3.76 10.07 -9.77
CA LEU A 188 4.99 9.98 -10.54
C LEU A 188 4.75 10.39 -11.98
N GLN A 189 5.56 11.30 -12.49
CA GLN A 189 5.62 11.60 -13.92
C GLN A 189 7.08 11.50 -14.37
N GLN A 190 7.35 10.74 -15.43
CA GLN A 190 8.71 10.49 -15.91
C GLN A 190 8.92 11.16 -17.26
N CYS A 191 10.09 11.77 -17.46
CA CYS A 191 10.56 12.19 -18.77
C CYS A 191 12.05 11.88 -18.91
N TYR A 192 12.63 12.09 -20.10
CA TYR A 192 14.05 11.85 -20.24
C TYR A 192 14.88 12.78 -19.33
N GLU A 193 14.41 14.00 -19.01
CA GLU A 193 15.13 14.89 -18.09
C GLU A 193 15.15 14.42 -16.63
N GLY A 194 14.30 13.46 -16.26
CA GLY A 194 14.27 12.89 -14.92
C GLY A 194 12.86 12.54 -14.46
N SER A 195 12.67 12.58 -13.15
CA SER A 195 11.41 12.26 -12.49
C SER A 195 10.78 13.49 -11.84
N VAL A 196 9.49 13.69 -12.04
CA VAL A 196 8.67 14.58 -11.21
C VAL A 196 7.94 13.73 -10.20
N PHE A 197 8.17 14.04 -8.94
CA PHE A 197 7.65 13.33 -7.79
C PHE A 197 6.81 14.28 -6.95
N THR A 198 5.52 14.01 -6.81
CA THR A 198 4.61 14.92 -6.08
C THR A 198 3.96 14.17 -4.92
N GLN A 199 4.40 14.50 -3.69
CA GLN A 199 3.92 13.86 -2.46
C GLN A 199 2.56 14.40 -2.03
N ASN A 200 1.49 13.89 -2.66
CA ASN A 200 0.14 14.31 -2.33
C ASN A 200 -0.31 13.86 -0.92
N ILE A 201 0.34 12.81 -0.36
CA ILE A 201 0.27 12.47 1.06
C ILE A 201 1.69 12.21 1.59
N ARG A 202 2.09 12.92 2.65
CA ARG A 202 3.37 12.71 3.34
C ARG A 202 3.23 12.80 4.85
N MET A 203 3.37 11.65 5.51
CA MET A 203 3.53 11.54 6.95
C MET A 203 4.92 10.96 7.24
N MET A 204 5.76 11.74 7.90
CA MET A 204 7.11 11.29 8.27
C MET A 204 7.43 11.73 9.69
N LYS A 205 8.01 10.82 10.46
CA LYS A 205 8.71 11.11 11.71
C LYS A 205 10.04 10.40 11.68
N ASN A 206 11.13 11.14 11.55
CA ASN A 206 12.48 10.60 11.51
C ASN A 206 13.23 11.00 12.79
N THR A 207 13.48 10.04 13.68
CA THR A 207 14.16 10.31 14.96
C THR A 207 15.65 10.57 14.78
N ASN A 208 16.24 10.19 13.66
CA ASN A 208 17.66 10.43 13.37
C ASN A 208 17.93 11.89 13.00
N THR A 209 16.97 12.57 12.35
CA THR A 209 17.11 13.96 11.89
C THR A 209 16.23 14.94 12.66
N GLY A 210 15.25 14.45 13.43
CA GLY A 210 14.21 15.26 14.06
C GLY A 210 13.12 15.71 13.10
N GLU A 211 13.13 15.26 11.84
CA GLU A 211 12.15 15.67 10.84
C GLU A 211 10.74 15.15 11.16
N VAL A 212 9.75 16.04 11.08
CA VAL A 212 8.34 15.71 11.21
C VAL A 212 7.54 16.40 10.12
N SER A 213 6.69 15.65 9.40
CA SER A 213 5.74 16.21 8.46
C SER A 213 4.40 15.48 8.50
N ASN A 214 3.32 16.21 8.23
CA ASN A 214 1.99 15.66 8.02
C ASN A 214 1.26 16.48 6.95
N ASN A 215 1.60 16.25 5.69
CA ASN A 215 1.12 17.02 4.55
C ASN A 215 0.13 16.20 3.73
N HIS A 216 -0.98 16.83 3.36
CA HIS A 216 -2.03 16.24 2.54
C HIS A 216 -2.56 17.28 1.57
N PHE A 217 -2.80 16.87 0.34
CA PHE A 217 -3.51 17.70 -0.62
C PHE A 217 -4.98 17.84 -0.20
N GLN A 218 -5.63 18.90 -0.68
CA GLN A 218 -7.03 19.18 -0.31
C GLN A 218 -8.03 18.31 -1.06
N ASN A 219 -7.68 17.88 -2.27
CA ASN A 219 -8.51 17.02 -3.11
C ASN A 219 -7.63 16.01 -3.84
N HIS A 220 -7.58 14.76 -3.36
CA HIS A 220 -6.74 13.72 -3.94
C HIS A 220 -7.23 13.30 -5.32
N LEU A 221 -8.55 13.08 -5.46
CA LEU A 221 -9.14 12.70 -6.74
C LEU A 221 -8.86 13.73 -7.83
N GLU A 222 -9.17 15.01 -7.56
CA GLU A 222 -8.95 16.10 -8.53
C GLU A 222 -7.49 16.18 -8.97
N PHE A 223 -6.56 16.10 -8.02
CA PHE A 223 -5.12 16.13 -8.31
C PHE A 223 -4.68 14.95 -9.18
N LEU A 224 -5.09 13.72 -8.82
CA LEU A 224 -4.64 12.51 -9.50
C LEU A 224 -5.25 12.34 -10.89
N THR A 225 -6.43 12.93 -11.15
CA THR A 225 -7.06 12.91 -12.48
C THR A 225 -6.64 14.10 -13.36
N HIS A 226 -5.99 15.12 -12.80
CA HIS A 226 -5.57 16.34 -13.50
C HIS A 226 -4.12 16.71 -13.17
N LEU A 227 -3.21 15.75 -13.31
CA LEU A 227 -1.78 16.01 -13.12
C LEU A 227 -1.30 17.09 -14.11
N PRO A 228 -0.52 18.09 -13.65
CA PRO A 228 0.01 19.12 -14.52
C PRO A 228 1.01 18.53 -15.52
N GLU A 229 1.19 19.19 -16.66
CA GLU A 229 2.26 18.83 -17.58
C GLU A 229 3.65 19.02 -16.94
N ILE A 230 4.60 18.17 -17.32
CA ILE A 230 5.98 18.28 -16.86
C ILE A 230 6.61 19.54 -17.45
N ASP A 231 6.83 20.55 -16.61
CA ASP A 231 7.67 21.70 -16.93
C ASP A 231 9.16 21.30 -16.93
N LYS A 232 9.67 20.97 -18.12
CA LYS A 232 11.06 20.50 -18.29
C LYS A 232 12.11 21.55 -17.93
N SER A 233 11.76 22.85 -17.92
CA SER A 233 12.72 23.92 -17.60
C SER A 233 13.20 23.89 -16.15
N LYS A 234 12.50 23.16 -15.28
CA LYS A 234 12.82 23.02 -13.86
C LYS A 234 13.87 21.94 -13.57
N PHE A 235 14.17 21.05 -14.52
CA PHE A 235 15.25 20.08 -14.34
C PHE A 235 16.62 20.76 -14.41
N GLN A 236 17.47 20.43 -13.44
CA GLN A 236 18.78 21.03 -13.25
C GLN A 236 19.81 19.90 -13.10
N PRO A 237 20.80 19.75 -13.99
CA PRO A 237 21.68 18.58 -14.03
C PRO A 237 22.43 18.28 -12.72
N ASP A 238 22.68 19.30 -11.90
CA ASP A 238 23.50 19.26 -10.69
C ASP A 238 22.70 19.25 -9.39
N LYS A 239 21.39 19.50 -9.44
CA LYS A 239 20.52 19.53 -8.25
C LYS A 239 19.07 19.19 -8.57
N CYS A 240 18.31 18.83 -7.54
CA CYS A 240 16.88 18.77 -7.68
C CYS A 240 16.25 20.18 -7.65
N PHE A 241 14.97 20.28 -8.02
CA PHE A 241 14.19 21.50 -7.87
C PHE A 241 12.87 21.23 -7.14
N PHE A 242 12.53 22.10 -6.19
CA PHE A 242 11.24 22.06 -5.48
C PHE A 242 10.24 23.00 -6.15
N GLY A 243 9.14 22.43 -6.64
CA GLY A 243 7.98 23.15 -7.15
C GLY A 243 7.15 23.82 -6.06
N LYS A 244 6.20 24.65 -6.48
CA LYS A 244 5.36 25.43 -5.57
C LYS A 244 4.22 24.62 -4.96
N ASN A 245 3.81 23.53 -5.60
CA ASN A 245 2.70 22.69 -5.18
C ASN A 245 3.18 21.34 -4.65
N GLY A 246 4.41 21.26 -4.13
CA GLY A 246 4.97 20.02 -3.58
C GLY A 246 5.55 19.07 -4.63
N GLU A 247 5.71 19.51 -5.87
CA GLU A 247 6.46 18.78 -6.89
C GLU A 247 7.95 18.79 -6.55
N ILE A 248 8.64 17.68 -6.78
CA ILE A 248 10.09 17.56 -6.66
C ILE A 248 10.61 17.04 -7.99
N TYR A 249 11.48 17.81 -8.63
CA TYR A 249 12.11 17.48 -9.90
C TYR A 249 13.47 16.84 -9.59
N TRP A 250 13.53 15.52 -9.76
CA TRP A 250 14.77 14.76 -9.66
C TRP A 250 15.40 14.62 -11.04
N SER A 251 16.38 15.47 -11.30
CA SER A 251 17.07 15.53 -12.58
C SER A 251 17.91 14.30 -12.83
N TYR A 252 17.87 13.78 -14.04
CA TYR A 252 18.78 12.72 -14.46
C TYR A 252 20.24 13.15 -14.40
N ILE A 253 21.11 12.20 -14.05
CA ILE A 253 22.57 12.37 -14.02
C ILE A 253 23.21 11.49 -15.09
N LYS A 254 23.06 10.16 -14.98
CA LYS A 254 23.66 9.17 -15.89
C LYS A 254 22.95 7.83 -15.82
N HIS A 255 23.25 6.92 -16.76
CA HIS A 255 22.81 5.53 -16.69
C HIS A 255 23.88 4.55 -17.17
N THR A 256 23.70 3.30 -16.76
CA THR A 256 24.22 2.08 -17.38
C THR A 256 23.00 1.23 -17.80
N PRO A 257 23.18 0.10 -18.52
CA PRO A 257 22.07 -0.79 -18.85
C PRO A 257 21.19 -1.19 -17.65
N ASP A 258 21.77 -1.32 -16.46
CA ASP A 258 21.09 -1.83 -15.25
C ASP A 258 20.90 -0.78 -14.14
N GLN A 259 21.35 0.47 -14.32
CA GLN A 259 21.26 1.52 -13.30
C GLN A 259 20.97 2.89 -13.90
N ILE A 260 20.05 3.64 -13.27
CA ILE A 260 19.79 5.04 -13.58
C ILE A 260 20.05 5.86 -12.32
N GLN A 261 20.81 6.94 -12.45
CA GLN A 261 21.09 7.86 -11.37
C GLN A 261 20.38 9.19 -11.59
N ILE A 262 19.69 9.67 -10.56
CA ILE A 262 18.99 10.97 -10.54
C ILE A 262 19.34 11.76 -9.28
N ASN A 263 19.16 13.08 -9.33
CA ASN A 263 19.49 13.99 -8.25
C ASN A 263 18.36 14.08 -7.21
N GLY A 264 18.62 13.56 -6.00
CA GLY A 264 17.65 13.33 -4.94
C GLY A 264 17.53 14.43 -3.88
N CYS A 265 17.94 15.66 -4.18
CA CYS A 265 17.91 16.80 -3.23
C CYS A 265 18.88 16.70 -2.05
N GLY A 266 20.18 16.50 -2.35
CA GLY A 266 21.23 16.38 -1.33
C GLY A 266 21.93 15.02 -1.34
N GLU A 267 21.35 14.06 -2.08
CA GLU A 267 21.94 12.75 -2.37
C GLU A 267 21.68 12.34 -3.82
N THR A 268 22.35 11.27 -4.28
CA THR A 268 22.11 10.66 -5.58
C THR A 268 21.24 9.42 -5.40
N TYR A 269 20.05 9.40 -6.00
CA TYR A 269 19.21 8.22 -6.02
C TYR A 269 19.63 7.31 -7.19
N THR A 270 19.81 6.03 -6.89
CA THR A 270 20.14 5.01 -7.89
C THR A 270 18.98 4.02 -8.01
N PHE A 271 18.38 3.97 -9.19
CA PHE A 271 17.35 2.99 -9.56
C PHE A 271 18.04 1.84 -10.27
N SER A 272 17.93 0.64 -9.70
CA SER A 272 18.49 -0.57 -10.30
C SER A 272 17.41 -1.35 -11.04
N ARG A 273 17.75 -1.86 -12.23
CA ARG A 273 16.88 -2.74 -13.01
C ARG A 273 16.52 -3.98 -12.20
N ARG A 274 15.23 -4.30 -12.14
CA ARG A 274 14.77 -5.54 -11.51
C ARG A 274 14.76 -6.66 -12.54
N THR A 275 15.24 -7.82 -12.14
CA THR A 275 15.22 -9.05 -12.95
C THR A 275 14.46 -10.12 -12.20
N LYS A 276 13.89 -11.08 -12.91
CA LYS A 276 13.17 -12.19 -12.26
C LYS A 276 14.07 -13.03 -11.34
N ALA A 277 15.39 -13.01 -11.58
CA ALA A 277 16.37 -13.75 -10.80
C ALA A 277 16.74 -13.05 -9.47
N ASN A 278 16.69 -11.72 -9.42
CA ASN A 278 17.16 -10.93 -8.26
C ASN A 278 16.06 -10.03 -7.66
N GLY A 279 14.81 -10.21 -8.07
CA GLY A 279 13.69 -9.38 -7.62
C GLY A 279 13.03 -9.96 -6.38
N ASN A 280 13.24 -9.31 -5.22
CA ASN A 280 12.49 -9.59 -3.99
C ASN A 280 11.05 -9.02 -4.02
N LEU A 281 10.49 -8.83 -5.22
CA LEU A 281 9.13 -8.35 -5.38
C LEU A 281 8.14 -9.42 -4.99
N MET A 282 7.10 -8.99 -4.29
CA MET A 282 5.98 -9.81 -3.93
C MET A 282 5.02 -9.96 -5.12
N GLU A 283 4.78 -8.88 -5.88
CA GLU A 283 3.96 -8.88 -7.09
C GLU A 283 4.65 -8.05 -8.19
N TRP A 284 4.46 -8.48 -9.44
CA TRP A 284 4.95 -7.79 -10.63
C TRP A 284 3.78 -7.18 -11.39
N PHE A 285 3.92 -5.93 -11.84
CA PHE A 285 2.87 -5.24 -12.58
C PHE A 285 3.26 -5.02 -14.03
N LYS A 286 2.24 -5.01 -14.89
CA LYS A 286 2.37 -4.66 -16.29
C LYS A 286 2.72 -3.18 -16.45
N PHE A 287 3.71 -2.92 -17.29
CA PHE A 287 4.06 -1.59 -17.71
C PHE A 287 3.08 -1.07 -18.76
N GLU A 288 2.57 0.15 -18.52
CA GLU A 288 1.75 0.92 -19.45
C GLU A 288 2.46 2.23 -19.76
N PRO A 289 2.98 2.40 -21.00
CA PRO A 289 3.76 3.58 -21.41
C PRO A 289 2.94 4.86 -21.55
#